data_AF-A0A1T5HCB3-F1
#
_entry.id   AF-A0A1T5HCB3-F1
#
_cell.length_a   1.000
_cell.length_b   1.000
_cell.length_c   1.000
_cell.angle_alpha   90.00
_cell.angle_beta   90.00
_cell.angle_gamma   90.00
#
_symmetry.space_group_name_H-M   'P 1'
#
loop_
_entity.id
_entity.type
_entity.pdbx_description
1 polymer ?
#
loop_
_entity_poly.entity_id
_entity_poly.type
_entity_poly.pdbx_seq_one_letter_code
_entity_poly.pdbx_strand_id
1 'polypeptide(L)'
;KKEWKRNLHAHLVCDWTDKVTGKSLKLNQKDMIEMQDLTAQIMGMERGVSSDKKRLSSIQFKIEKEWEKLEQVLVNINNLEVQARQLSSQKKINEEELKEIQNDLSRFKAIRRDFDKLSDKYIVKNFLGLIDASKTAENIKVLALNNRDLEKEVKSWKEAFGRERKQKSEGINQYDALMKRFKESRNAFKDTFIVLQSKGKLSFSAYGEKAMKEIFQKEFGESIEKTLEDIQKKNSVKKGKDKGLGI
;
A
#
# COMPACT_ATOMS: atom_id res chain seq x y z
N LYS A 1 55.05 35.39 9.60
CA LYS A 1 55.85 36.61 9.27
C LYS A 1 57.31 36.27 9.53
N LYS A 2 58.21 36.45 8.56
CA LYS A 2 59.65 36.29 8.81
C LYS A 2 60.08 37.43 9.72
N GLU A 3 60.68 37.09 10.85
CA GLU A 3 61.27 38.04 11.78
C GLU A 3 62.43 38.77 11.10
N TRP A 4 62.51 40.08 11.27
CA TRP A 4 63.58 40.87 10.67
C TRP A 4 64.90 40.64 11.41
N LYS A 5 65.91 40.11 10.70
CA LYS A 5 67.25 39.90 11.26
C LYS A 5 68.13 41.13 11.02
N ARG A 6 68.56 41.78 12.10
CA ARG A 6 69.49 42.93 12.07
C ARG A 6 70.88 42.46 11.64
N ASN A 7 71.50 43.16 10.69
CA ASN A 7 72.92 42.99 10.36
C ASN A 7 73.76 44.03 11.15
N LEU A 8 74.16 43.66 12.37
CA LEU A 8 75.05 44.47 13.20
C LEU A 8 76.49 44.34 12.67
N HIS A 9 77.15 45.47 12.42
CA HIS A 9 78.53 45.50 11.95
C HIS A 9 79.29 46.65 12.62
N ALA A 10 80.61 46.48 12.75
CA ALA A 10 81.52 47.46 13.31
C ALA A 10 82.49 47.96 12.23
N HIS A 11 82.87 49.23 12.32
CA HIS A 11 83.94 49.81 11.52
C HIS A 11 85.22 49.85 12.35
N LEU A 12 86.28 49.21 11.84
CA LEU A 12 87.60 49.15 12.47
C LEU A 12 88.55 50.02 11.67
N VAL A 13 89.31 50.86 12.37
CA VAL A 13 90.39 51.66 11.80
C VAL A 13 91.69 51.16 12.42
N CYS A 14 92.57 50.61 11.57
CA CYS A 14 93.86 50.10 11.99
C CYS A 14 94.97 51.03 11.50
N ASP A 15 95.95 51.28 12.36
CA ASP A 15 97.17 51.98 11.99
C ASP A 15 98.15 51.00 11.35
N TRP A 16 98.39 51.19 10.05
CA TRP A 16 99.27 50.35 9.24
C TRP A 16 100.68 50.92 9.12
N THR A 17 101.08 51.81 10.03
CA THR A 17 102.41 52.43 10.01
C THR A 17 103.37 51.62 10.86
N ASP A 18 104.49 51.20 10.27
CA ASP A 18 105.61 50.63 11.02
C ASP A 18 106.16 51.70 11.97
N LYS A 19 106.11 51.41 13.27
CA LYS A 19 106.52 52.34 14.33
C LYS A 19 108.02 52.61 14.37
N VAL A 20 108.83 51.75 13.75
CA VAL A 20 110.29 51.89 13.69
C VAL A 20 110.73 52.63 12.43
N THR A 21 110.20 52.24 11.27
CA THR A 21 110.64 52.80 9.98
C THR A 21 109.78 53.97 9.49
N GLY A 22 108.60 54.18 10.08
CA GLY A 22 107.64 55.20 9.68
C GLY A 22 106.94 54.93 8.33
N LYS A 23 107.19 53.77 7.72
CA LYS A 23 106.62 53.39 6.42
C LYS A 23 105.29 52.68 6.59
N SER A 24 104.41 52.80 5.60
CA SER A 24 103.18 52.02 5.56
C SER A 24 103.45 50.55 5.23
N LEU A 25 102.89 49.65 6.04
CA LEU A 25 102.83 48.22 5.82
C LEU A 25 101.85 47.93 4.69
N LYS A 26 102.33 47.32 3.59
CA LYS A 26 101.47 46.90 2.47
C LYS A 26 101.13 45.43 2.64
N LEU A 27 99.87 45.13 2.93
CA LEU A 27 99.36 43.76 3.01
C LEU A 27 99.21 43.16 1.61
N ASN A 28 99.68 41.93 1.45
CA ASN A 28 99.49 41.13 0.24
C ASN A 28 98.30 40.15 0.42
N GLN A 29 98.00 39.38 -0.64
CA GLN A 29 96.88 38.43 -0.61
C GLN A 29 97.04 37.33 0.46
N LYS A 30 98.27 36.84 0.68
CA LYS A 30 98.56 35.80 1.69
C LYS A 30 98.32 36.35 3.10
N ASP A 31 98.78 37.57 3.38
CA ASP A 31 98.56 38.22 4.68
C ASP A 31 97.05 38.38 4.96
N MET A 32 96.27 38.73 3.94
CA MET A 32 94.80 38.85 4.07
C MET A 32 94.10 37.51 4.30
N ILE A 33 94.61 36.42 3.72
CA ILE A 33 94.11 35.05 3.96
C ILE A 33 94.38 34.65 5.42
N GLU A 34 95.62 34.81 5.88
CA GLU A 34 96.02 34.49 7.25
C GLU A 34 95.24 35.34 8.28
N MET A 35 94.99 36.61 7.97
CA MET A 35 94.18 37.49 8.81
C MET A 35 92.73 37.01 8.92
N GLN A 36 92.13 36.51 7.83
CA GLN A 36 90.79 35.91 7.88
C GLN A 36 90.76 34.63 8.72
N ASP A 37 91.77 33.76 8.55
CA ASP A 37 91.92 32.52 9.30
C ASP A 37 92.05 32.79 10.80
N LEU A 38 92.95 33.70 11.17
CA LEU A 38 93.17 34.09 12.56
C LEU A 38 91.92 34.75 13.17
N THR A 39 91.23 35.61 12.42
CA THR A 39 89.99 36.25 12.89
C THR A 39 88.91 35.21 13.16
N ALA A 40 88.69 34.27 12.24
CA ALA A 40 87.73 33.19 12.40
C ALA A 40 88.06 32.31 13.62
N GLN A 41 89.34 31.96 13.80
CA GLN A 41 89.83 31.18 14.93
C GLN A 41 89.62 31.90 16.26
N ILE A 42 90.04 33.17 16.37
CA ILE A 42 89.94 33.96 17.60
C ILE A 42 88.48 34.23 17.98
N MET A 43 87.63 34.54 16.99
CA MET A 43 86.22 34.81 17.24
C MET A 43 85.36 33.53 17.37
N GLY A 44 85.94 32.35 17.14
CA GLY A 44 85.20 31.09 17.13
C GLY A 44 84.12 31.03 16.05
N MET A 45 84.34 31.70 14.92
CA MET A 45 83.41 31.78 13.79
C MET A 45 83.86 30.88 12.64
N GLU A 46 82.91 30.48 11.78
CA GLU A 46 83.24 29.74 10.57
C GLU A 46 83.95 30.64 9.54
N ARG A 47 85.02 30.12 8.95
CA ARG A 47 85.78 30.81 7.91
C ARG A 47 84.96 30.92 6.63
N GLY A 48 84.97 32.10 6.01
CA GLY A 48 84.35 32.29 4.69
C GLY A 48 84.98 31.40 3.60
N VAL A 49 84.16 30.95 2.65
CA VAL A 49 84.61 30.12 1.52
C VAL A 49 85.29 31.00 0.47
N SER A 50 86.44 30.56 -0.04
CA SER A 50 87.10 31.23 -1.17
C SER A 50 86.20 31.19 -2.40
N SER A 51 85.98 32.33 -3.03
CA SER A 51 85.21 32.43 -4.26
C SER A 51 85.79 33.49 -5.18
N ASP A 52 85.57 33.33 -6.48
CA ASP A 52 85.95 34.32 -7.50
C ASP A 52 85.00 35.52 -7.56
N LYS A 53 84.07 35.62 -6.59
CA LYS A 53 83.10 36.72 -6.52
C LYS A 53 83.81 38.03 -6.24
N LYS A 54 83.70 38.97 -7.17
CA LYS A 54 84.16 40.34 -6.96
C LYS A 54 83.33 40.99 -5.85
N ARG A 55 84.00 41.79 -5.01
CA ARG A 55 83.32 42.60 -4.00
C ARG A 55 82.37 43.57 -4.68
N LEU A 56 81.10 43.49 -4.32
CA LEU A 56 80.08 44.43 -4.77
C LEU A 56 80.02 45.64 -3.85
N SER A 57 79.72 46.81 -4.40
CA SER A 57 79.32 47.96 -3.60
C SER A 57 77.97 47.69 -2.93
N SER A 58 77.69 48.38 -1.82
CA SER A 58 76.42 48.24 -1.10
C SER A 58 75.20 48.51 -1.98
N ILE A 59 75.35 49.38 -2.99
CA ILE A 59 74.28 49.70 -3.95
C ILE A 59 74.13 48.58 -4.97
N GLN A 60 75.24 48.06 -5.53
CA GLN A 60 75.21 46.94 -6.48
C GLN A 60 74.57 45.69 -5.86
N PHE A 61 74.95 45.35 -4.63
CA PHE A 61 74.38 44.22 -3.91
C PHE A 61 72.87 44.36 -3.71
N LYS A 62 72.40 45.57 -3.34
CA LYS A 62 70.96 45.84 -3.18
C LYS A 62 70.22 45.69 -4.50
N ILE A 63 70.77 46.23 -5.59
CA ILE A 63 70.20 46.12 -6.94
C ILE A 63 70.07 44.65 -7.32
N GLU A 64 71.15 43.87 -7.23
CA GLU A 64 71.14 42.44 -7.60
C GLU A 64 70.14 41.63 -6.76
N LYS A 65 70.02 41.92 -5.46
CA LYS A 65 69.03 41.25 -4.60
C LYS A 65 67.59 41.63 -4.93
N GLU A 66 67.31 42.87 -5.34
CA GLU A 66 65.98 43.24 -5.81
C GLU A 66 65.67 42.65 -7.19
N TRP A 67 66.66 42.53 -8.09
CA TRP A 67 66.51 41.82 -9.36
C TRP A 67 66.18 40.34 -9.17
N GLU A 68 66.91 39.63 -8.30
CA GLU A 68 66.60 38.22 -7.98
C GLU A 68 65.15 38.05 -7.46
N LYS A 69 64.69 38.98 -6.61
CA LYS A 69 63.30 38.96 -6.12
C LYS A 69 62.31 39.22 -7.25
N LEU A 70 62.59 40.18 -8.12
CA LEU A 70 61.73 40.53 -9.25
C LEU A 70 61.60 39.34 -10.21
N GLU A 71 62.71 38.65 -10.50
CA GLU A 71 62.72 37.45 -11.33
C GLU A 71 61.89 36.33 -10.73
N GLN A 72 62.02 36.08 -9.42
CA GLN A 72 61.18 35.10 -8.71
C GLN A 72 59.69 35.45 -8.79
N VAL A 73 59.35 36.74 -8.64
CA VAL A 73 57.97 37.21 -8.77
C VAL A 73 57.45 37.00 -10.19
N LEU A 74 58.24 37.30 -11.22
CA LEU A 74 57.86 37.08 -12.62
C LEU A 74 57.63 35.60 -12.94
N VAL A 75 58.50 34.72 -12.47
CA VAL A 75 58.31 33.26 -12.59
C VAL A 75 57.02 32.82 -11.91
N ASN A 76 56.73 33.33 -10.71
CA ASN A 76 55.50 33.02 -10.00
C ASN A 76 54.25 33.52 -10.73
N ILE A 77 54.28 34.74 -11.30
CA ILE A 77 53.18 35.27 -12.11
C ILE A 77 52.92 34.37 -13.31
N ASN A 78 53.95 34.01 -14.06
CA ASN A 78 53.80 33.13 -15.23
C ASN A 78 53.22 31.76 -14.85
N ASN A 79 53.69 31.18 -13.75
CA ASN A 79 53.16 29.91 -13.24
C ASN A 79 51.68 30.02 -12.83
N LEU A 80 51.30 31.13 -12.20
CA LEU A 80 49.90 31.40 -11.83
C LEU A 80 49.02 31.62 -13.06
N GLU A 81 49.51 32.30 -14.10
CA GLU A 81 48.79 32.47 -15.35
C GLU A 81 48.53 31.14 -16.07
N VAL A 82 49.54 30.26 -16.13
CA VAL A 82 49.38 28.92 -16.70
C VAL A 82 48.33 28.11 -15.94
N GLN A 83 48.39 28.12 -14.60
CA GLN A 83 47.39 27.45 -13.76
C GLN A 83 45.99 28.03 -13.96
N ALA A 84 45.86 29.36 -14.02
CA ALA A 84 44.58 30.02 -14.27
C ALA A 84 43.98 29.61 -15.63
N ARG A 85 44.80 29.52 -16.68
CA ARG A 85 44.36 29.04 -18.00
C ARG A 85 43.89 27.59 -17.94
N GLN A 86 44.64 26.70 -17.30
CA GLN A 86 44.26 25.29 -17.14
C GLN A 86 42.93 25.15 -16.39
N LEU A 87 42.76 25.84 -15.26
CA LEU A 87 41.51 25.85 -14.50
C LEU A 87 40.34 26.40 -15.32
N SER A 88 40.58 27.44 -16.13
CA SER A 88 39.55 28.00 -17.02
C SER A 88 39.08 27.01 -18.08
N SER A 89 40.00 26.22 -18.64
CA SER A 89 39.68 25.18 -19.62
C SER A 89 38.93 24.03 -18.97
N GLN A 90 39.38 23.56 -17.80
CA GLN A 90 38.69 22.51 -17.05
C GLN A 90 37.27 22.94 -16.65
N LYS A 91 37.10 24.21 -16.24
CA LYS A 91 35.79 24.74 -15.90
C LYS A 91 34.82 24.65 -17.09
N LYS A 92 35.25 24.97 -18.31
CA LYS A 92 34.42 24.86 -19.52
C LYS A 92 33.99 23.41 -19.78
N ILE A 93 34.93 22.46 -19.68
CA ILE A 93 34.63 21.03 -19.84
C ILE A 93 33.59 20.59 -18.82
N ASN A 94 33.80 20.91 -17.54
CA ASN A 94 32.86 20.56 -16.48
C ASN A 94 31.48 21.21 -16.66
N GLU A 95 31.41 22.44 -17.19
CA GLU A 95 30.15 23.12 -17.52
C GLU A 95 29.39 22.43 -18.66
N GLU A 96 30.10 21.85 -19.63
CA GLU A 96 29.52 21.05 -20.72
C GLU A 96 29.00 19.70 -20.20
N GLU A 97 29.80 18.98 -19.43
CA GLU A 97 29.40 17.71 -18.78
C GLU A 97 28.17 17.89 -17.89
N LEU A 98 28.11 18.99 -17.12
CA LEU A 98 26.97 19.30 -16.26
C LEU A 98 25.68 19.49 -17.08
N LYS A 99 25.75 20.15 -18.24
CA LYS A 99 24.59 20.31 -19.13
C LYS A 99 24.12 18.97 -19.67
N GLU A 100 25.04 18.07 -20.02
CA GLU A 100 24.70 16.72 -20.48
C GLU A 100 23.97 15.92 -19.40
N ILE A 101 24.51 15.91 -18.17
CA ILE A 101 23.88 15.24 -17.01
C ILE A 101 22.48 15.83 -16.73
N GLN A 102 22.31 17.15 -16.86
CA GLN A 102 21.00 17.79 -16.69
C GLN A 102 19.98 17.37 -17.76
N ASN A 103 20.43 17.21 -19.01
CA ASN A 103 19.59 16.69 -20.08
C ASN A 103 19.17 15.24 -19.82
N ASP A 104 20.10 14.40 -19.38
CA ASP A 104 19.82 13.00 -19.04
C ASP A 104 18.89 12.88 -17.83
N LEU A 105 19.06 13.71 -16.81
CA LEU A 105 18.13 13.79 -15.67
C LEU A 105 16.71 14.14 -16.14
N SER A 106 16.59 15.06 -17.09
CA SER A 106 15.30 15.47 -17.65
C SER A 106 14.64 14.32 -18.44
N ARG A 107 15.42 13.57 -19.23
CA ARG A 107 14.97 12.35 -19.91
C ARG A 107 14.52 11.29 -18.91
N PHE A 108 15.31 11.04 -17.86
CA PHE A 108 14.98 10.06 -16.83
C PHE A 108 13.68 10.43 -16.08
N LYS A 109 13.48 11.71 -15.76
CA LYS A 109 12.21 12.20 -15.18
C LYS A 109 11.02 11.97 -16.11
N ALA A 110 11.19 12.13 -17.41
CA ALA A 110 10.13 11.83 -18.38
C ALA A 110 9.79 10.33 -18.40
N ILE A 111 10.80 9.48 -18.51
CA ILE A 111 10.64 8.01 -18.45
C ILE A 111 9.94 7.60 -17.14
N ARG A 112 10.35 8.16 -16.01
CA ARG A 112 9.72 7.89 -14.70
C ARG A 112 8.24 8.27 -14.69
N ARG A 113 7.87 9.45 -15.21
CA ARG A 113 6.46 9.85 -15.32
C ARG A 113 5.65 8.91 -16.19
N ASP A 114 6.23 8.43 -17.29
CA ASP A 114 5.53 7.49 -18.19
C ASP A 114 5.39 6.11 -17.55
N PHE A 115 6.38 5.66 -16.78
CA PHE A 115 6.29 4.47 -15.94
C PHE A 115 5.17 4.59 -14.88
N ASP A 116 5.10 5.72 -14.16
CA ASP A 116 4.08 5.96 -13.14
C ASP A 116 2.66 5.95 -13.75
N LYS A 117 2.46 6.58 -14.92
CA LYS A 117 1.18 6.53 -15.65
C LYS A 117 0.78 5.12 -16.07
N LEU A 118 1.73 4.29 -16.49
CA LEU A 118 1.48 2.91 -16.89
C LEU A 118 1.12 2.04 -15.68
N SER A 119 1.84 2.20 -14.57
CA SER A 119 1.54 1.60 -13.27
C SER A 119 0.10 1.90 -12.85
N ASP A 120 -0.26 3.18 -12.81
CA ASP A 120 -1.58 3.61 -12.33
C ASP A 120 -2.70 3.16 -13.27
N LYS A 121 -2.50 3.20 -14.59
CA LYS A 121 -3.54 2.83 -15.56
C LYS A 121 -3.75 1.32 -15.67
N TYR A 122 -2.69 0.51 -15.61
CA TYR A 122 -2.79 -0.93 -15.85
C TYR A 122 -3.15 -1.70 -14.57
N ILE A 123 -2.57 -1.32 -13.42
CA ILE A 123 -2.86 -1.99 -12.14
C ILE A 123 -4.28 -1.64 -11.67
N VAL A 124 -4.66 -0.36 -11.68
CA VAL A 124 -5.98 0.07 -11.17
C VAL A 124 -7.12 -0.44 -12.05
N LYS A 125 -6.97 -0.45 -13.39
CA LYS A 125 -8.00 -0.96 -14.31
C LYS A 125 -8.21 -2.47 -14.19
N ASN A 126 -7.12 -3.24 -14.05
CA ASN A 126 -7.22 -4.69 -13.86
C ASN A 126 -7.80 -5.03 -12.47
N PHE A 127 -7.41 -4.30 -11.42
CA PHE A 127 -7.98 -4.48 -10.08
C PHE A 127 -9.47 -4.13 -10.02
N LEU A 128 -9.91 -3.02 -10.62
CA LEU A 128 -11.34 -2.67 -10.69
C LEU A 128 -12.14 -3.74 -11.44
N GLY A 129 -11.63 -4.22 -12.58
CA GLY A 129 -12.31 -5.28 -13.36
C GLY A 129 -12.45 -6.60 -12.61
N LEU A 130 -11.46 -6.98 -11.80
CA LEU A 130 -11.50 -8.17 -10.94
C LEU A 130 -12.50 -8.00 -9.77
N ILE A 131 -12.56 -6.82 -9.16
CA ILE A 131 -13.47 -6.52 -8.05
C ILE A 131 -14.93 -6.52 -8.53
N ASP A 132 -15.22 -5.97 -9.71
CA ASP A 132 -16.57 -5.90 -10.27
C ASP A 132 -17.09 -7.29 -10.70
N ALA A 133 -16.20 -8.16 -11.21
CA ALA A 133 -16.53 -9.54 -11.54
C ALA A 133 -16.77 -10.42 -10.31
N SER A 134 -16.03 -10.21 -9.22
CA SER A 134 -16.16 -11.00 -7.98
C SER A 134 -17.49 -10.73 -7.26
N LYS A 135 -17.93 -9.47 -7.19
CA LYS A 135 -19.16 -9.08 -6.49
C LYS A 135 -20.44 -9.55 -7.18
N THR A 136 -20.44 -9.75 -8.49
CA THR A 136 -21.62 -10.19 -9.24
C THR A 136 -21.79 -11.70 -9.22
N ALA A 137 -20.71 -12.49 -9.31
CA ALA A 137 -20.78 -13.95 -9.34
C ALA A 137 -21.25 -14.58 -8.01
N GLU A 138 -20.78 -14.05 -6.88
CA GLU A 138 -21.12 -14.59 -5.55
C GLU A 138 -22.60 -14.32 -5.19
N ASN A 139 -23.08 -13.12 -5.48
CA ASN A 139 -24.48 -12.74 -5.27
C ASN A 139 -25.46 -13.53 -6.15
N ILE A 140 -25.12 -13.82 -7.41
CA ILE A 140 -25.95 -14.64 -8.30
C ILE A 140 -26.07 -16.08 -7.77
N LYS A 141 -24.99 -16.64 -7.24
CA LYS A 141 -25.00 -18.02 -6.72
C LYS A 141 -25.88 -18.16 -5.47
N VAL A 142 -25.80 -17.20 -4.54
CA VAL A 142 -26.64 -17.17 -3.33
C VAL A 142 -28.12 -16.99 -3.71
N LEU A 143 -28.44 -16.05 -4.60
CA LEU A 143 -29.81 -15.82 -5.06
C LEU A 143 -30.40 -17.02 -5.82
N ALA A 144 -29.60 -17.71 -6.64
CA ALA A 144 -30.03 -18.92 -7.35
C ALA A 144 -30.34 -20.08 -6.41
N LEU A 145 -29.55 -20.26 -5.34
CA LEU A 145 -29.82 -21.27 -4.31
C LEU A 145 -31.11 -20.97 -3.55
N ASN A 146 -31.28 -19.72 -3.09
CA ASN A 146 -32.48 -19.30 -2.38
C ASN A 146 -33.74 -19.44 -3.24
N ASN A 147 -33.69 -19.05 -4.52
CA ASN A 147 -34.83 -19.22 -5.44
C ASN A 147 -35.19 -20.69 -5.65
N ARG A 148 -34.19 -21.58 -5.77
CA ARG A 148 -34.42 -23.01 -5.94
C ARG A 148 -35.09 -23.63 -4.71
N ASP A 149 -34.70 -23.19 -3.52
CA ASP A 149 -35.31 -23.68 -2.27
C ASP A 149 -36.72 -23.13 -2.08
N LEU A 150 -36.96 -21.85 -2.38
CA LEU A 150 -38.30 -21.27 -2.44
C LEU A 150 -39.21 -21.99 -3.45
N GLU A 151 -38.71 -22.36 -4.63
CA GLU A 151 -39.48 -23.12 -5.62
C GLU A 151 -39.90 -24.50 -5.11
N LYS A 152 -39.03 -25.20 -4.37
CA LYS A 152 -39.36 -26.49 -3.76
C LYS A 152 -40.46 -26.33 -2.71
N GLU A 153 -40.35 -25.31 -1.86
CA GLU A 153 -41.37 -25.03 -0.85
C GLU A 153 -42.72 -24.72 -1.50
N VAL A 154 -42.75 -23.83 -2.49
CA VAL A 154 -43.97 -23.50 -3.24
C VAL A 154 -44.61 -24.74 -3.86
N LYS A 155 -43.81 -25.66 -4.41
CA LYS A 155 -44.31 -26.92 -4.97
C LYS A 155 -44.92 -27.81 -3.89
N SER A 156 -44.24 -27.99 -2.76
CA SER A 156 -44.72 -28.77 -1.63
C SER A 156 -46.06 -28.24 -1.11
N TRP A 157 -46.18 -26.92 -0.96
CA TRP A 157 -47.42 -26.27 -0.55
C TRP A 157 -48.54 -26.49 -1.57
N LYS A 158 -48.28 -26.33 -2.87
CA LYS A 158 -49.28 -26.59 -3.92
C LYS A 158 -49.80 -28.03 -3.89
N GLU A 159 -48.92 -29.02 -3.71
CA GLU A 159 -49.30 -30.43 -3.58
C GLU A 159 -50.12 -30.68 -2.31
N ALA A 160 -49.73 -30.10 -1.18
CA ALA A 160 -50.48 -30.19 0.07
C ALA A 160 -51.89 -29.59 -0.06
N PHE A 161 -52.01 -28.38 -0.62
CA PHE A 161 -53.31 -27.77 -0.91
C PHE A 161 -54.17 -28.60 -1.87
N GLY A 162 -53.55 -29.21 -2.88
CA GLY A 162 -54.23 -30.12 -3.80
C GLY A 162 -54.81 -31.35 -3.08
N ARG A 163 -54.04 -31.97 -2.19
CA ARG A 163 -54.49 -33.11 -1.38
C ARG A 163 -55.66 -32.75 -0.46
N GLU A 164 -55.58 -31.61 0.22
CA GLU A 164 -56.67 -31.15 1.10
C GLU A 164 -57.96 -30.83 0.32
N ARG A 165 -57.86 -30.20 -0.85
CA ARG A 165 -59.03 -29.98 -1.72
C ARG A 165 -59.67 -31.29 -2.16
N LYS A 166 -58.86 -32.28 -2.54
CA LYS A 166 -59.35 -33.58 -2.99
C LYS A 166 -60.10 -34.29 -1.85
N GLN A 167 -59.50 -34.37 -0.67
CA GLN A 167 -60.17 -34.91 0.53
C GLN A 167 -61.49 -34.20 0.83
N LYS A 168 -61.52 -32.85 0.75
CA LYS A 168 -62.75 -32.09 0.95
C LYS A 168 -63.82 -32.46 -0.08
N SER A 169 -63.46 -32.56 -1.36
CA SER A 169 -64.40 -32.93 -2.43
C SER A 169 -64.90 -34.37 -2.29
N GLU A 170 -64.04 -35.29 -1.90
CA GLU A 170 -64.40 -36.69 -1.63
C GLU A 170 -65.37 -36.78 -0.46
N GLY A 171 -65.14 -36.02 0.62
CA GLY A 171 -66.08 -35.92 1.74
C GLY A 171 -67.44 -35.36 1.34
N ILE A 172 -67.49 -34.32 0.51
CA ILE A 172 -68.75 -33.76 -0.01
C ILE A 172 -69.49 -34.79 -0.87
N ASN A 173 -68.79 -35.46 -1.79
CA ASN A 173 -69.39 -36.47 -2.65
C ASN A 173 -69.93 -37.67 -1.85
N GLN A 174 -69.22 -38.09 -0.79
CA GLN A 174 -69.69 -39.13 0.13
C GLN A 174 -70.95 -38.69 0.86
N TYR A 175 -71.00 -37.46 1.34
CA TYR A 175 -72.19 -36.88 1.97
C TYR A 175 -73.39 -36.84 1.02
N ASP A 176 -73.20 -36.34 -0.21
CA ASP A 176 -74.28 -36.25 -1.21
C ASP A 176 -74.80 -37.64 -1.62
N ALA A 177 -73.89 -38.61 -1.79
CA ALA A 177 -74.26 -40.00 -2.09
C ALA A 177 -75.07 -40.63 -0.96
N LEU A 178 -74.68 -40.40 0.30
CA LEU A 178 -75.42 -40.86 1.48
C LEU A 178 -76.81 -40.23 1.53
N MET A 179 -76.91 -38.92 1.29
CA MET A 179 -78.18 -38.20 1.27
C MET A 179 -79.12 -38.66 0.15
N LYS A 180 -78.58 -39.04 -1.02
CA LYS A 180 -79.37 -39.62 -2.11
C LYS A 180 -79.94 -40.99 -1.73
N ARG A 181 -79.10 -41.89 -1.19
CA ARG A 181 -79.54 -43.22 -0.69
C ARG A 181 -80.60 -43.10 0.39
N PHE A 182 -80.47 -42.13 1.30
CA PHE A 182 -81.47 -41.88 2.32
C PHE A 182 -82.82 -41.44 1.71
N LYS A 183 -82.81 -40.53 0.72
CA LYS A 183 -84.03 -40.12 0.02
C LYS A 183 -84.69 -41.30 -0.72
N GLU A 184 -83.90 -42.13 -1.39
CA GLU A 184 -84.38 -43.33 -2.09
C GLU A 184 -85.00 -44.33 -1.11
N SER A 185 -84.32 -44.64 0.00
CA SER A 185 -84.84 -45.52 1.06
C SER A 185 -86.13 -44.96 1.67
N ARG A 186 -86.17 -43.65 1.95
CA ARG A 186 -87.38 -42.97 2.44
C ARG A 186 -88.54 -43.08 1.46
N ASN A 187 -88.29 -42.90 0.16
CA ASN A 187 -89.33 -43.00 -0.86
C ASN A 187 -89.79 -44.45 -1.04
N ALA A 188 -88.88 -45.42 -1.08
CA ALA A 188 -89.23 -46.84 -1.11
C ALA A 188 -90.07 -47.25 0.10
N PHE A 189 -89.75 -46.72 1.29
CA PHE A 189 -90.54 -46.94 2.51
C PHE A 189 -91.93 -46.29 2.40
N LYS A 190 -92.03 -45.07 1.85
CA LYS A 190 -93.33 -44.44 1.55
C LYS A 190 -94.15 -45.26 0.55
N ASP A 191 -93.53 -45.78 -0.51
CA ASP A 191 -94.23 -46.57 -1.53
C ASP A 191 -94.71 -47.91 -0.97
N THR A 192 -93.86 -48.62 -0.20
CA THR A 192 -94.29 -49.83 0.52
C THR A 192 -95.37 -49.52 1.55
N PHE A 193 -95.29 -48.38 2.23
CA PHE A 193 -96.30 -47.92 3.16
C PHE A 193 -97.65 -47.65 2.46
N ILE A 194 -97.67 -46.97 1.32
CA ILE A 194 -98.88 -46.75 0.50
C ILE A 194 -99.48 -48.08 0.04
N VAL A 195 -98.64 -49.04 -0.35
CA VAL A 195 -99.09 -50.40 -0.72
C VAL A 195 -99.68 -51.14 0.49
N LEU A 196 -99.11 -51.00 1.68
CA LEU A 196 -99.62 -51.62 2.91
C LEU A 196 -100.91 -50.95 3.42
N GLN A 197 -101.02 -49.64 3.26
CA GLN A 197 -102.22 -48.86 3.61
C GLN A 197 -103.38 -49.19 2.66
N SER A 198 -103.12 -49.31 1.36
CA SER A 198 -104.13 -49.73 0.37
C SER A 198 -104.56 -51.20 0.54
N LYS A 199 -103.73 -52.04 1.16
CA LYS A 199 -104.07 -53.42 1.57
C LYS A 199 -104.70 -53.54 2.96
N GLY A 200 -105.13 -52.41 3.56
CA GLY A 200 -105.96 -52.38 4.77
C GLY A 200 -105.27 -52.84 6.06
N LYS A 201 -103.93 -52.79 6.14
CA LYS A 201 -103.18 -53.41 7.25
C LYS A 201 -102.22 -52.51 8.04
N LEU A 202 -102.31 -51.16 8.04
CA LEU A 202 -101.66 -50.31 9.07
C LEU A 202 -102.03 -48.81 8.98
N SER A 203 -102.11 -48.12 10.12
CA SER A 203 -102.14 -46.64 10.24
C SER A 203 -100.86 -46.13 10.93
N PHE A 204 -100.16 -45.17 10.34
CA PHE A 204 -98.92 -44.59 10.90
C PHE A 204 -99.26 -43.45 11.86
N SER A 205 -99.18 -43.70 13.16
CA SER A 205 -99.15 -42.62 14.15
C SER A 205 -97.72 -42.08 14.28
N ALA A 206 -97.59 -40.85 14.77
CA ALA A 206 -96.38 -40.03 14.87
C ALA A 206 -95.13 -40.67 15.56
N TYR A 207 -95.18 -41.95 15.93
CA TYR A 207 -94.09 -42.71 16.53
C TYR A 207 -92.91 -42.97 15.58
N GLY A 208 -93.15 -43.17 14.28
CA GLY A 208 -92.07 -43.56 13.36
C GLY A 208 -91.09 -42.43 13.03
N GLU A 209 -91.52 -41.17 13.04
CA GLU A 209 -90.63 -40.04 12.73
C GLU A 209 -89.69 -39.69 13.90
N LYS A 210 -90.15 -39.89 15.14
CA LYS A 210 -89.34 -39.69 16.35
C LYS A 210 -88.30 -40.80 16.53
N ALA A 211 -88.70 -42.07 16.34
CA ALA A 211 -87.79 -43.21 16.39
C ALA A 211 -86.69 -43.13 15.31
N MET A 212 -87.03 -42.68 14.10
CA MET A 212 -86.05 -42.47 13.02
C MET A 212 -85.04 -41.36 13.34
N LYS A 213 -85.48 -40.25 13.95
CA LYS A 213 -84.56 -39.19 14.40
C LYS A 213 -83.64 -39.66 15.53
N GLU A 214 -84.14 -40.46 16.47
CA GLU A 214 -83.34 -41.01 17.57
C GLU A 214 -82.31 -42.03 17.08
N ILE A 215 -82.67 -42.94 16.16
CA ILE A 215 -81.71 -43.88 15.55
C ILE A 215 -80.64 -43.12 14.75
N PHE A 216 -81.02 -42.06 14.03
CA PHE A 216 -80.07 -41.22 13.29
C PHE A 216 -79.08 -40.50 14.19
N GLN A 217 -79.53 -39.89 15.30
CA GLN A 217 -78.60 -39.27 16.26
C GLN A 217 -77.69 -40.30 16.92
N LYS A 218 -78.21 -41.48 17.24
CA LYS A 218 -77.45 -42.51 17.97
C LYS A 218 -76.39 -43.19 17.10
N GLU A 219 -76.68 -43.47 15.83
CA GLU A 219 -75.70 -44.13 14.94
C GLU A 219 -74.77 -43.16 14.21
N PHE A 220 -75.25 -41.96 13.84
CA PHE A 220 -74.45 -41.02 13.03
C PHE A 220 -73.96 -39.79 13.81
N GLY A 221 -74.62 -39.40 14.90
CA GLY A 221 -74.16 -38.30 15.76
C GLY A 221 -72.82 -38.62 16.43
N GLU A 222 -72.69 -39.80 17.04
CA GLU A 222 -71.44 -40.26 17.68
C GLU A 222 -70.28 -40.38 16.68
N SER A 223 -70.56 -40.77 15.43
CA SER A 223 -69.53 -40.86 14.40
C SER A 223 -69.03 -39.49 13.95
N ILE A 224 -69.88 -38.46 13.94
CA ILE A 224 -69.48 -37.09 13.56
C ILE A 224 -68.73 -36.41 14.71
N GLU A 225 -69.15 -36.59 15.98
CA GLU A 225 -68.42 -36.06 17.14
C GLU A 225 -67.03 -36.67 17.26
N LYS A 226 -66.89 -37.98 17.06
CA LYS A 226 -65.57 -38.64 17.08
C LYS A 226 -64.65 -38.15 15.95
N THR A 227 -65.22 -37.90 14.77
CA THR A 227 -64.45 -37.35 13.63
C THR A 227 -64.06 -35.88 13.85
N LEU A 228 -64.91 -35.08 14.51
CA LEU A 228 -64.61 -33.69 14.86
C LEU A 228 -63.58 -33.59 16.00
N GLU A 229 -63.64 -34.47 17.01
CA GLU A 229 -62.61 -34.57 18.05
C GLU A 229 -61.25 -34.98 17.49
N ASP A 230 -61.20 -35.90 16.53
CA ASP A 230 -59.97 -36.30 15.86
C ASP A 230 -59.39 -35.17 14.97
N ILE A 231 -60.24 -34.37 14.34
CA ILE A 231 -59.82 -33.17 13.59
C ILE A 231 -59.30 -32.08 14.54
N GLN A 232 -59.96 -31.84 15.69
CA GLN A 232 -59.49 -30.90 16.69
C GLN A 232 -58.15 -31.34 17.30
N LYS A 233 -57.97 -32.63 17.64
CA LYS A 233 -56.70 -33.17 18.14
C LYS A 233 -55.56 -32.98 17.13
N LYS A 234 -55.80 -33.25 15.83
CA LYS A 234 -54.80 -33.00 14.77
C LYS A 234 -54.43 -31.53 14.62
N ASN A 235 -55.38 -30.61 14.82
CA ASN A 235 -55.10 -29.17 14.76
C ASN A 235 -54.38 -28.65 16.02
N SER A 236 -54.63 -29.20 17.22
CA SER A 236 -53.84 -28.88 18.42
C SER A 236 -52.40 -29.39 18.35
N VAL A 237 -52.14 -30.53 17.71
CA VAL A 237 -50.77 -31.04 17.47
C VAL A 237 -50.01 -30.16 16.47
N LYS A 238 -50.69 -29.53 15.49
CA LYS A 238 -50.09 -28.50 14.63
C LYS A 238 -49.70 -27.25 15.43
N LYS A 239 -50.55 -26.74 16.33
CA LYS A 239 -50.23 -25.59 17.22
C LYS A 239 -49.08 -25.86 18.21
N GLY A 240 -48.83 -27.11 18.58
CA GLY A 240 -47.69 -27.50 19.42
C GLY A 240 -46.35 -27.56 18.66
N LYS A 241 -46.37 -27.83 17.36
CA LYS A 241 -45.17 -27.79 16.50
C LYS A 241 -44.74 -26.36 16.15
N ASP A 242 -45.68 -25.42 16.05
CA ASP A 242 -45.34 -23.99 15.84
C ASP A 242 -44.78 -23.30 17.11
N LYS A 243 -44.81 -23.95 18.28
CA LYS A 243 -44.21 -23.42 19.52
C LYS A 243 -42.85 -24.04 19.89
N GLY A 244 -42.31 -24.96 19.09
CA GLY A 244 -41.00 -25.56 19.29
C GLY A 244 -40.11 -25.36 18.07
N LEU A 245 -39.17 -24.41 18.18
CA LEU A 245 -38.07 -24.07 17.25
C LEU A 245 -38.49 -23.16 16.07
N GLY A 246 -38.37 -21.83 16.14
CA GLY A 246 -37.69 -21.02 17.14
C GLY A 246 -36.16 -21.20 17.15
N ILE A 247 -35.51 -20.97 16.00
CA ILE A 247 -34.23 -20.26 15.89
C ILE A 247 -34.35 -19.36 14.66
#